data_AF-A0A7W0F208-F1
#
_entry.id   AF-A0A7W0F208-F1
#
_cell.length_a   1.000
_cell.length_b   1.000
_cell.length_c   1.000
_cell.angle_alpha   90.00
_cell.angle_beta   90.00
_cell.angle_gamma   90.00
#
_symmetry.space_group_name_H-M   'P 1'
#
loop_
_entity.id
_entity.type
_entity.pdbx_description
1 polymer ?
#
loop_
_entity_poly.entity_id
_entity_poly.type
_entity_poly.pdbx_seq_one_letter_code
_entity_poly.pdbx_strand_id
1 'polypeptide(L)'
;MTARIFVFCIAVGFASAAGAYYSGDASGGRPGDYLLVLSGDAAQAARGGSGSALRGNLAGVYLNPASLCDLARDELSFFYRPMYDGGNYYFIGGGHKFGPVTFLPKSSYMGVSFAGVESAMAEKTSLLRESLGSFAAKEQAFIFSFAYPVKDKLAAGTNIKLLSQSMDSYRASSVGADLGIISSWKYADVSFCVQNFISPSLKLKDSADDYSRGLIFGAAGELPGGKIKPSLDLIRPGAGSGTLWKAGCSYMISPIFALNAGLNYKELSAGFTVITERCSADYAFVFHELGIKHMLSVKFYFDTDAAEEAKLYYSSRKELERRGDELRKAKQTYDKLTNTAIEYFLNDKYELARAEFREIAMIESDTKEDLETLFNIEMKIEEKAQKQKSRDLFTAAREQLRKSDFDTCLKTVDEILNLDPANKNAALLQCRCLAYKALNKGEYLEAKKFLEDALKLSPADMGVLKLLQRLRKFLGDHGTGEDPK
;
A
#
# COMPACT_ATOMS: atom_id res chain seq x y z
N MET A 1 15.34 -14.96 22.96
CA MET A 1 15.87 -16.31 22.70
C MET A 1 16.21 -16.53 21.22
N THR A 2 15.34 -16.13 20.27
CA THR A 2 15.52 -16.29 18.81
C THR A 2 16.73 -15.57 18.20
N ALA A 3 17.07 -14.36 18.65
CA ALA A 3 18.27 -13.65 18.17
C ALA A 3 19.57 -14.38 18.54
N ARG A 4 19.66 -14.93 19.76
CA ARG A 4 20.84 -15.70 20.22
C ARG A 4 21.01 -17.00 19.44
N ILE A 5 19.91 -17.67 19.10
CA ILE A 5 19.92 -18.89 18.27
C ILE A 5 20.37 -18.56 16.83
N PHE A 6 19.91 -17.44 16.26
CA PHE A 6 20.32 -17.03 14.92
C PHE A 6 21.80 -16.61 14.85
N VAL A 7 22.28 -15.81 15.81
CA VAL A 7 23.71 -15.48 15.93
C VAL A 7 24.55 -16.73 16.17
N PHE A 8 24.06 -17.67 16.99
CA PHE A 8 24.70 -18.95 17.20
C PHE A 8 24.73 -19.79 15.92
N CYS A 9 23.65 -19.85 15.12
CA CYS A 9 23.65 -20.55 13.83
C CYS A 9 24.58 -19.90 12.80
N ILE A 10 24.70 -18.56 12.79
CA ILE A 10 25.68 -17.85 11.95
C ILE A 10 27.10 -18.14 12.45
N ALA A 11 27.37 -18.04 13.75
CA ALA A 11 28.69 -18.31 14.32
C ALA A 11 29.11 -19.78 14.17
N VAL A 12 28.17 -20.72 14.34
CA VAL A 12 28.35 -22.15 14.05
C VAL A 12 28.52 -22.37 12.55
N GLY A 13 27.81 -21.62 11.70
CA GLY A 13 28.02 -21.57 10.25
C GLY A 13 29.42 -21.07 9.87
N PHE A 14 29.93 -20.03 10.53
CA PHE A 14 31.31 -19.54 10.39
C PHE A 14 32.32 -20.58 10.84
N ALA A 15 32.08 -21.27 11.97
CA ALA A 15 32.97 -22.31 12.50
C ALA A 15 32.94 -23.60 11.65
N SER A 16 31.79 -23.99 11.10
CA SER A 16 31.65 -25.15 10.20
C SER A 16 32.12 -24.85 8.78
N ALA A 17 31.98 -23.62 8.28
CA ALA A 17 32.60 -23.17 7.03
C ALA A 17 34.13 -23.11 7.15
N ALA A 18 34.66 -22.65 8.30
CA ALA A 18 36.10 -22.75 8.58
C ALA A 18 36.60 -24.20 8.61
N GLY A 19 35.76 -25.17 9.01
CA GLY A 19 36.04 -26.61 8.91
C GLY A 19 35.91 -27.20 7.51
N ALA A 20 35.34 -26.46 6.54
CA ALA A 20 35.23 -26.83 5.13
C ALA A 20 36.33 -26.18 4.26
N TYR A 21 37.40 -25.68 4.89
CA TYR A 21 38.70 -25.53 4.23
C TYR A 21 39.08 -26.92 3.69
N TYR A 22 39.14 -27.09 2.37
CA TYR A 22 39.41 -28.35 1.65
C TYR A 22 38.23 -29.34 1.47
N SER A 23 37.19 -28.95 0.74
CA SER A 23 36.43 -29.95 -0.02
C SER A 23 35.84 -29.37 -1.32
N GLY A 24 36.65 -29.35 -2.38
CA GLY A 24 36.15 -29.08 -3.72
C GLY A 24 37.16 -29.56 -4.76
N ASP A 25 36.70 -30.42 -5.67
CA ASP A 25 37.47 -30.75 -6.89
C ASP A 25 37.87 -29.47 -7.64
N ALA A 26 38.98 -29.56 -8.39
CA ALA A 26 39.54 -28.47 -9.18
C ALA A 26 38.43 -27.83 -10.04
N SER A 27 38.04 -26.61 -9.67
CA SER A 27 36.84 -25.91 -10.18
C SER A 27 37.14 -24.52 -10.74
N GLY A 28 38.41 -24.23 -11.03
CA GLY A 28 38.84 -22.96 -11.61
C GLY A 28 38.76 -22.93 -13.13
N GLY A 29 38.67 -21.73 -13.70
CA GLY A 29 38.79 -21.49 -15.14
C GLY A 29 37.49 -21.66 -15.92
N ARG A 30 36.31 -21.53 -15.28
CA ARG A 30 35.05 -21.61 -16.01
C ARG A 30 34.77 -20.30 -16.75
N PRO A 31 34.07 -20.35 -17.89
CA PRO A 31 33.60 -19.17 -18.58
C PRO A 31 32.82 -18.25 -17.63
N GLY A 32 33.28 -17.00 -17.50
CA GLY A 32 32.61 -16.01 -16.66
C GLY A 32 32.86 -16.13 -15.17
N ASP A 33 33.84 -16.91 -14.69
CA ASP A 33 34.14 -17.01 -13.25
C ASP A 33 34.55 -15.66 -12.64
N TYR A 34 35.11 -14.74 -13.42
CA TYR A 34 35.37 -13.35 -13.00
C TYR A 34 34.09 -12.54 -12.74
N LEU A 35 32.93 -13.09 -13.16
CA LEU A 35 31.49 -12.83 -12.90
C LEU A 35 30.94 -13.29 -11.55
N LEU A 36 31.63 -14.21 -10.89
CA LEU A 36 31.12 -14.92 -9.72
C LEU A 36 32.12 -14.97 -8.54
N VAL A 37 33.39 -15.21 -8.84
CA VAL A 37 34.42 -15.50 -7.82
C VAL A 37 35.02 -14.23 -7.22
N LEU A 38 35.20 -13.19 -8.04
CA LEU A 38 35.74 -11.89 -7.63
C LEU A 38 34.71 -11.06 -6.84
N SER A 39 34.84 -9.74 -6.86
CA SER A 39 34.02 -8.81 -6.08
C SER A 39 33.80 -7.51 -6.85
N GLY A 40 32.73 -6.79 -6.49
CA GLY A 40 32.43 -5.48 -7.06
C GLY A 40 33.17 -4.31 -6.39
N ASP A 41 33.59 -4.46 -5.12
CA ASP A 41 34.34 -3.45 -4.38
C ASP A 41 35.31 -4.10 -3.36
N ALA A 42 36.21 -3.29 -2.78
CA ALA A 42 37.17 -3.80 -1.80
C ALA A 42 36.48 -4.15 -0.47
N ALA A 43 35.39 -3.47 -0.09
CA ALA A 43 34.64 -3.79 1.13
C ALA A 43 34.05 -5.22 1.07
N GLN A 44 33.48 -5.62 -0.06
CA GLN A 44 32.97 -6.96 -0.33
C GLN A 44 34.12 -7.95 -0.39
N ALA A 45 35.23 -7.62 -1.04
CA ALA A 45 36.43 -8.47 -1.05
C ALA A 45 36.97 -8.73 0.36
N ALA A 46 37.03 -7.72 1.23
CA ALA A 46 37.43 -7.84 2.63
C ALA A 46 36.47 -8.67 3.50
N ARG A 47 35.22 -8.86 3.04
CA ARG A 47 34.22 -9.75 3.64
C ARG A 47 34.20 -11.12 2.94
N GLY A 48 35.33 -11.60 2.43
CA GLY A 48 35.41 -12.90 1.76
C GLY A 48 34.66 -12.95 0.43
N GLY A 49 34.25 -11.81 -0.11
CA GLY A 49 33.45 -11.72 -1.32
C GLY A 49 31.96 -12.03 -1.12
N SER A 50 31.47 -12.11 0.13
CA SER A 50 30.04 -12.34 0.41
C SER A 50 29.25 -11.04 0.45
N GLY A 51 27.94 -11.16 0.19
CA GLY A 51 27.01 -10.04 0.28
C GLY A 51 25.80 -10.14 -0.65
N SER A 52 25.44 -11.31 -1.18
CA SER A 52 24.30 -11.42 -2.11
C SER A 52 22.94 -11.06 -1.50
N ALA A 53 22.84 -11.07 -0.16
CA ALA A 53 21.66 -10.64 0.61
C ALA A 53 21.80 -9.24 1.21
N LEU A 54 22.95 -8.57 1.06
CA LEU A 54 23.11 -7.19 1.51
C LEU A 54 22.41 -6.25 0.54
N ARG A 55 21.58 -5.35 1.06
CA ARG A 55 20.87 -4.32 0.29
C ARG A 55 21.63 -2.99 0.27
N GLY A 56 21.27 -2.13 -0.68
CA GLY A 56 21.74 -0.76 -0.80
C GLY A 56 23.20 -0.60 -1.23
N ASN A 57 23.71 -1.48 -2.10
CA ASN A 57 25.09 -1.37 -2.61
C ASN A 57 25.17 -1.78 -4.08
N LEU A 58 25.69 -0.90 -4.94
CA LEU A 58 25.92 -1.16 -6.36
C LEU A 58 26.87 -2.35 -6.58
N ALA A 59 27.93 -2.49 -5.78
CA ALA A 59 28.86 -3.62 -5.92
C ALA A 59 28.20 -4.99 -5.67
N GLY A 60 27.04 -5.00 -5.01
CA GLY A 60 26.25 -6.22 -4.78
C GLY A 60 25.61 -6.78 -6.05
N VAL A 61 25.37 -5.95 -7.08
CA VAL A 61 24.66 -6.37 -8.31
C VAL A 61 25.37 -7.48 -9.07
N TYR A 62 26.69 -7.59 -8.85
CA TYR A 62 27.53 -8.66 -9.35
C TYR A 62 27.04 -10.04 -8.87
N LEU A 63 26.62 -10.16 -7.61
CA LEU A 63 26.09 -11.41 -7.04
C LEU A 63 24.58 -11.51 -7.18
N ASN A 64 23.87 -10.43 -6.87
CA ASN A 64 22.42 -10.40 -6.88
C ASN A 64 21.90 -9.01 -7.27
N PRO A 65 21.20 -8.84 -8.41
CA PRO A 65 20.68 -7.54 -8.81
C PRO A 65 19.72 -6.90 -7.80
N ALA A 66 19.01 -7.70 -6.99
CA ALA A 66 18.10 -7.19 -5.96
C ALA A 66 18.83 -6.48 -4.80
N SER A 67 20.15 -6.66 -4.67
CA SER A 67 20.99 -5.92 -3.70
C SER A 67 21.00 -4.40 -3.93
N LEU A 68 20.64 -3.95 -5.13
CA LEU A 68 20.55 -2.53 -5.44
C LEU A 68 19.33 -1.86 -4.77
N CYS A 69 18.31 -2.63 -4.38
CA CYS A 69 17.19 -2.08 -3.61
C CYS A 69 17.68 -1.45 -2.31
N ASP A 70 17.02 -0.38 -1.90
CA ASP A 70 17.33 0.43 -0.71
C ASP A 70 18.68 1.16 -0.80
N LEU A 71 19.17 1.43 -2.03
CA LEU A 71 20.28 2.34 -2.25
C LEU A 71 19.93 3.71 -1.63
N ALA A 72 20.73 4.13 -0.64
CA ALA A 72 20.42 5.32 0.16
C ALA A 72 20.62 6.61 -0.64
N ARG A 73 21.66 6.64 -1.47
CA ARG A 73 22.11 7.78 -2.27
C ARG A 73 22.60 7.29 -3.61
N ASP A 74 22.54 8.14 -4.61
CA ASP A 74 23.19 7.83 -5.87
C ASP A 74 24.69 7.67 -5.62
N GLU A 75 25.30 6.71 -6.29
CA GLU A 75 26.71 6.43 -6.09
C GLU A 75 27.44 6.16 -7.39
N LEU A 76 28.69 6.61 -7.47
CA LEU A 76 29.66 6.23 -8.49
C LEU A 76 30.80 5.49 -7.80
N SER A 77 31.04 4.24 -8.18
CA SER A 77 32.01 3.34 -7.55
C SER A 77 33.12 2.98 -8.52
N PHE A 78 34.36 3.00 -8.03
CA PHE A 78 35.56 2.56 -8.73
C PHE A 78 36.29 1.53 -7.87
N PHE A 79 36.72 0.43 -8.46
CA PHE A 79 37.42 -0.65 -7.77
C PHE A 79 38.54 -1.18 -8.65
N TYR A 80 39.71 -1.38 -8.03
CA TYR A 80 40.89 -1.94 -8.66
C TYR A 80 41.44 -3.11 -7.84
N ARG A 81 41.73 -4.22 -8.53
CA ARG A 81 42.37 -5.42 -7.98
C ARG A 81 43.52 -5.85 -8.89
N PRO A 82 44.78 -5.82 -8.43
CA PRO A 82 45.87 -6.47 -9.14
C PRO A 82 45.68 -7.99 -9.11
N MET A 83 45.92 -8.63 -10.25
CA MET A 83 45.94 -10.09 -10.38
C MET A 83 47.37 -10.61 -10.35
N TYR A 84 47.50 -11.94 -10.29
CA TYR A 84 48.82 -12.57 -10.40
C TYR A 84 49.37 -12.39 -11.81
N ASP A 85 50.69 -12.46 -11.93
CA ASP A 85 51.41 -12.37 -13.21
C ASP A 85 51.11 -11.12 -14.03
N GLY A 86 50.91 -9.98 -13.34
CA GLY A 86 50.74 -8.66 -13.96
C GLY A 86 49.36 -8.40 -14.58
N GLY A 87 48.41 -9.31 -14.42
CA GLY A 87 47.02 -9.08 -14.82
C GLY A 87 46.31 -8.07 -13.90
N ASN A 88 45.15 -7.59 -14.35
CA ASN A 88 44.37 -6.58 -13.63
C ASN A 88 42.88 -6.87 -13.71
N TYR A 89 42.15 -6.47 -12.66
CA TYR A 89 40.70 -6.42 -12.66
C TYR A 89 40.20 -5.05 -12.20
N TYR A 90 39.13 -4.61 -12.86
CA TYR A 90 38.50 -3.33 -12.62
C TYR A 90 36.99 -3.52 -12.52
N PHE A 91 36.36 -2.80 -11.60
CA PHE A 91 34.92 -2.60 -11.58
C PHE A 91 34.63 -1.11 -11.46
N ILE A 92 33.75 -0.62 -12.31
CA ILE A 92 33.30 0.77 -12.32
C ILE A 92 31.79 0.75 -12.44
N GLY A 93 31.06 1.57 -11.71
CA GLY A 93 29.62 1.67 -11.95
C GLY A 93 28.96 2.85 -11.29
N GLY A 94 27.80 3.22 -11.81
CA GLY A 94 26.88 4.20 -11.22
C GLY A 94 25.57 3.54 -10.80
N GLY A 95 25.07 3.88 -9.62
CA GLY A 95 23.76 3.50 -9.10
C GLY A 95 22.90 4.75 -8.91
N HIS A 96 21.64 4.69 -9.34
CA HIS A 96 20.68 5.77 -9.22
C HIS A 96 19.35 5.28 -8.64
N LYS A 97 18.78 6.08 -7.75
CA LYS A 97 17.45 5.85 -7.18
C LYS A 97 16.40 6.74 -7.87
N PHE A 98 15.48 6.09 -8.58
CA PHE A 98 14.33 6.76 -9.17
C PHE A 98 13.16 6.86 -8.17
N GLY A 99 12.50 8.01 -8.20
CA GLY A 99 11.20 8.21 -7.56
C GLY A 99 10.12 7.28 -8.13
N PRO A 100 8.98 7.16 -7.45
CA PRO A 100 7.84 6.39 -7.95
C PRO A 100 7.31 7.02 -9.23
N VAL A 101 6.84 6.19 -10.15
CA VAL A 101 6.19 6.61 -11.38
C VAL A 101 4.83 5.91 -11.51
N THR A 102 3.98 6.35 -12.44
CA THR A 102 2.58 5.89 -12.56
C THR A 102 2.41 4.37 -12.52
N PHE A 103 3.32 3.63 -13.16
CA PHE A 103 3.27 2.16 -13.22
C PHE A 103 4.16 1.45 -12.18
N LEU A 104 4.98 2.18 -11.43
CA LEU A 104 5.83 1.67 -10.35
C LEU A 104 5.58 2.52 -9.09
N PRO A 105 4.59 2.15 -8.26
CA PRO A 105 4.16 2.96 -7.11
C PRO A 105 5.22 3.04 -6.00
N LYS A 106 6.32 2.28 -6.10
CA LYS A 106 7.46 2.32 -5.19
C LYS A 106 8.70 2.88 -5.89
N SER A 107 9.66 3.42 -5.12
CA SER A 107 10.96 3.83 -5.68
C SER A 107 11.65 2.66 -6.35
N SER A 108 12.26 2.92 -7.49
CA SER A 108 12.96 1.93 -8.30
C SER A 108 14.44 2.28 -8.36
N TYR A 109 15.28 1.29 -8.63
CA TYR A 109 16.73 1.47 -8.59
C TYR A 109 17.33 0.96 -9.88
N MET A 110 18.23 1.73 -10.48
CA MET A 110 18.97 1.30 -11.66
C MET A 110 20.46 1.45 -11.44
N GLY A 111 21.22 0.54 -12.04
CA GLY A 111 22.67 0.56 -12.03
C GLY A 111 23.21 0.34 -13.43
N VAL A 112 24.34 0.98 -13.73
CA VAL A 112 25.16 0.67 -14.90
C VAL A 112 26.56 0.40 -14.40
N SER A 113 27.10 -0.77 -14.72
CA SER A 113 28.43 -1.17 -14.28
C SER A 113 29.25 -1.74 -15.43
N PHE A 114 30.56 -1.61 -15.33
CA PHE A 114 31.57 -2.23 -16.16
C PHE A 114 32.48 -3.08 -15.27
N ALA A 115 32.67 -4.34 -15.63
CA ALA A 115 33.64 -5.23 -14.99
C ALA A 115 34.58 -5.75 -16.07
N GLY A 116 35.89 -5.73 -15.82
CA GLY A 116 36.87 -6.19 -16.79
C GLY A 116 38.07 -6.86 -16.16
N VAL A 117 38.54 -7.94 -16.76
CA VAL A 117 39.82 -8.58 -16.45
C VAL A 117 40.71 -8.55 -17.68
N GLU A 118 41.99 -8.24 -17.46
CA GLU A 118 43.02 -8.17 -18.49
C GLU A 118 44.26 -8.91 -18.01
N SER A 119 44.83 -9.77 -18.85
CA SER A 119 46.12 -10.41 -18.58
C SER A 119 47.28 -9.44 -18.80
N ALA A 120 48.46 -9.76 -18.27
CA ALA A 120 49.68 -9.17 -18.80
C ALA A 120 49.89 -9.55 -20.27
N MET A 121 50.73 -8.79 -20.96
CA MET A 121 51.18 -9.11 -22.31
C MET A 121 52.03 -10.39 -22.26
N ALA A 122 51.60 -11.41 -22.99
CA ALA A 122 52.34 -12.65 -23.20
C ALA A 122 53.05 -12.58 -24.56
N GLU A 123 54.27 -13.12 -24.62
CA GLU A 123 54.99 -13.26 -25.88
C GLU A 123 54.35 -14.35 -26.76
N LYS A 124 54.14 -14.03 -28.03
CA LYS A 124 53.69 -14.98 -29.04
C LYS A 124 54.94 -15.60 -29.66
N THR A 125 55.07 -16.92 -29.61
CA THR A 125 56.26 -17.60 -30.16
C THR A 125 55.89 -18.61 -31.25
N SER A 126 56.75 -18.74 -32.26
CA SER A 126 56.68 -19.84 -33.24
C SER A 126 57.08 -21.18 -32.59
N LEU A 127 56.89 -22.30 -33.31
CA LEU A 127 57.40 -23.62 -32.87
C LEU A 127 58.93 -23.62 -32.67
N LEU A 128 59.64 -22.73 -33.35
CA LEU A 128 61.08 -22.54 -33.25
C LEU A 128 61.48 -21.54 -32.14
N ARG A 129 60.52 -21.11 -31.30
CA ARG A 129 60.68 -20.08 -30.25
C ARG A 129 61.07 -18.68 -30.77
N GLU A 130 60.78 -18.40 -32.03
CA GLU A 130 60.94 -17.05 -32.58
C GLU A 130 59.80 -16.16 -32.10
N SER A 131 60.10 -14.93 -31.72
CA SER A 131 59.10 -13.96 -31.31
C SER A 131 58.24 -13.52 -32.50
N LEU A 132 56.92 -13.63 -32.36
CA LEU A 132 55.90 -13.21 -33.32
C LEU A 132 55.13 -11.98 -32.84
N GLY A 133 55.64 -11.30 -31.80
CA GLY A 133 54.98 -10.19 -31.13
C GLY A 133 54.40 -10.59 -29.77
N SER A 134 53.40 -9.85 -29.30
CA SER A 134 52.77 -10.08 -28.00
C SER A 134 51.25 -10.01 -28.10
N PHE A 135 50.57 -10.69 -27.19
CA PHE A 135 49.11 -10.68 -27.09
C PHE A 135 48.68 -10.60 -25.63
N ALA A 136 47.45 -10.13 -25.40
CA ALA A 136 46.80 -10.17 -24.11
C ALA A 136 45.40 -10.79 -24.26
N ALA A 137 44.89 -11.35 -23.17
CA ALA A 137 43.51 -11.78 -23.04
C ALA A 137 42.73 -10.72 -22.26
N LYS A 138 41.52 -10.41 -22.74
CA LYS A 138 40.59 -9.48 -22.09
C LYS A 138 39.20 -10.09 -22.03
N GLU A 139 38.57 -9.99 -20.87
CA GLU A 139 37.14 -10.28 -20.68
C GLU A 139 36.47 -9.05 -20.06
N GLN A 140 35.31 -8.69 -20.60
CA GLN A 140 34.60 -7.48 -20.24
C GLN A 140 33.10 -7.74 -20.15
N ALA A 141 32.45 -7.09 -19.18
CA ALA A 141 31.00 -7.07 -19.04
C ALA A 141 30.51 -5.65 -18.81
N PHE A 142 29.56 -5.20 -19.63
CA PHE A 142 28.67 -4.10 -19.27
C PHE A 142 27.40 -4.67 -18.66
N ILE A 143 27.02 -4.20 -17.48
CA ILE A 143 25.92 -4.73 -16.68
C ILE A 143 24.91 -3.60 -16.46
N PHE A 144 23.69 -3.80 -16.96
CA PHE A 144 22.55 -2.94 -16.66
C PHE A 144 21.70 -3.63 -15.61
N SER A 145 21.56 -2.99 -14.46
CA SER A 145 20.84 -3.52 -13.31
C SER A 145 19.55 -2.75 -13.09
N PHE A 146 18.47 -3.44 -12.80
CA PHE A 146 17.21 -2.85 -12.33
C PHE A 146 16.73 -3.61 -11.10
N ALA A 147 16.31 -2.89 -10.05
CA ALA A 147 15.77 -3.49 -8.84
C ALA A 147 14.52 -2.75 -8.37
N TYR A 148 13.58 -3.51 -7.83
CA TYR A 148 12.28 -3.02 -7.39
C TYR A 148 11.80 -3.70 -6.09
N PRO A 149 11.34 -2.94 -5.08
CA PRO A 149 10.78 -3.47 -3.84
C PRO A 149 9.33 -3.96 -4.04
N VAL A 150 9.15 -5.12 -4.65
CA VAL A 150 7.86 -5.76 -4.99
C VAL A 150 6.86 -5.73 -3.81
N LYS A 151 7.32 -6.01 -2.59
CA LYS A 151 6.56 -5.88 -1.33
C LYS A 151 7.47 -5.29 -0.26
N ASP A 152 6.90 -4.89 0.88
CA ASP A 152 7.67 -4.22 1.96
C ASP A 152 8.84 -5.07 2.48
N LYS A 153 8.72 -6.39 2.35
CA LYS A 153 9.73 -7.38 2.75
C LYS A 153 10.29 -8.18 1.57
N LEU A 154 10.02 -7.78 0.33
CA LEU A 154 10.48 -8.53 -0.84
C LEU A 154 10.96 -7.58 -1.93
N ALA A 155 12.24 -7.69 -2.27
CA ALA A 155 12.85 -7.03 -3.40
C ALA A 155 13.13 -8.05 -4.50
N ALA A 156 13.03 -7.61 -5.75
CA ALA A 156 13.45 -8.36 -6.93
C ALA A 156 14.36 -7.48 -7.78
N GLY A 157 15.24 -8.10 -8.55
CA GLY A 157 16.09 -7.40 -9.50
C GLY A 157 16.48 -8.27 -10.67
N THR A 158 16.94 -7.62 -11.73
CA THR A 158 17.45 -8.24 -12.94
C THR A 158 18.74 -7.54 -13.38
N ASN A 159 19.62 -8.31 -14.01
CA ASN A 159 20.77 -7.78 -14.74
C ASN A 159 20.62 -8.15 -16.22
N ILE A 160 20.98 -7.24 -17.12
CA ILE A 160 21.31 -7.53 -18.51
C ILE A 160 22.81 -7.32 -18.68
N LYS A 161 23.52 -8.32 -19.21
CA LYS A 161 24.97 -8.31 -19.38
C LYS A 161 25.33 -8.33 -20.85
N LEU A 162 26.13 -7.36 -21.30
CA LEU A 162 26.80 -7.40 -22.60
C LEU A 162 28.24 -7.84 -22.36
N LEU A 163 28.57 -9.04 -22.81
CA LEU A 163 29.85 -9.69 -22.55
C LEU A 163 30.70 -9.65 -23.81
N SER A 164 31.98 -9.38 -23.64
CA SER A 164 32.98 -9.49 -24.70
C SER A 164 34.21 -10.19 -24.18
N GLN A 165 34.79 -11.03 -25.03
CA GLN A 165 36.07 -11.69 -24.78
C GLN A 165 36.94 -11.51 -26.01
N SER A 166 38.21 -11.21 -25.79
CA SER A 166 39.21 -11.16 -26.86
C SER A 166 40.53 -11.76 -26.43
N MET A 167 41.17 -12.46 -27.36
CA MET A 167 42.51 -13.03 -27.19
C MET A 167 43.23 -12.94 -28.53
N ASP A 168 44.37 -12.24 -28.56
CA ASP A 168 45.09 -11.92 -29.80
C ASP A 168 44.14 -11.26 -30.84
N SER A 169 44.02 -11.82 -32.05
CA SER A 169 43.15 -11.32 -33.11
C SER A 169 41.68 -11.78 -33.00
N TYR A 170 41.36 -12.67 -32.05
CA TYR A 170 40.02 -13.24 -31.93
C TYR A 170 39.17 -12.44 -30.94
N ARG A 171 37.90 -12.24 -31.28
CA ARG A 171 36.92 -11.57 -30.43
C ARG A 171 35.55 -12.23 -30.56
N ALA A 172 34.87 -12.37 -29.43
CA ALA A 172 33.48 -12.81 -29.34
C ALA A 172 32.67 -11.84 -28.48
N SER A 173 31.36 -11.84 -28.65
CA SER A 173 30.43 -11.10 -27.80
C SER A 173 29.14 -11.88 -27.61
N SER A 174 28.51 -11.71 -26.45
CA SER A 174 27.29 -12.44 -26.09
C SER A 174 26.46 -11.62 -25.10
N VAL A 175 25.20 -12.01 -24.93
CA VAL A 175 24.28 -11.36 -23.99
C VAL A 175 23.89 -12.36 -22.92
N GLY A 176 23.87 -11.91 -21.67
CA GLY A 176 23.40 -12.68 -20.53
C GLY A 176 22.36 -11.94 -19.72
N ALA A 177 21.66 -12.65 -18.86
CA ALA A 177 20.80 -12.03 -17.87
C ALA A 177 20.83 -12.79 -16.55
N ASP A 178 20.67 -12.08 -15.43
CA ASP A 178 20.48 -12.68 -14.10
C ASP A 178 19.13 -12.26 -13.52
N LEU A 179 18.58 -13.07 -12.62
CA LEU A 179 17.41 -12.73 -11.83
C LEU A 179 17.70 -12.97 -10.36
N GLY A 180 17.30 -12.05 -9.49
CA GLY A 180 17.52 -12.19 -8.06
C GLY A 180 16.41 -11.61 -7.22
N ILE A 181 16.29 -12.14 -6.00
CA ILE A 181 15.33 -11.71 -5.00
C ILE A 181 15.99 -11.59 -3.63
N ILE A 182 15.46 -10.70 -2.78
CA ILE A 182 15.84 -10.57 -1.36
C ILE A 182 14.57 -10.45 -0.52
N SER A 183 14.40 -11.37 0.42
CA SER A 183 13.30 -11.37 1.40
C SER A 183 13.80 -10.91 2.77
N SER A 184 13.14 -9.91 3.34
CA SER A 184 13.56 -9.26 4.59
C SER A 184 12.75 -9.75 5.79
N TRP A 185 13.45 -10.34 6.75
CA TRP A 185 12.91 -10.88 7.99
C TRP A 185 13.41 -10.01 9.15
N LYS A 186 12.86 -10.21 10.35
CA LYS A 186 13.06 -9.30 11.50
C LYS A 186 14.54 -8.98 11.82
N TYR A 187 15.45 -9.91 11.57
CA TYR A 187 16.88 -9.76 11.87
C TYR A 187 17.80 -10.25 10.73
N ALA A 188 17.22 -10.56 9.57
CA ALA A 188 17.94 -11.21 8.49
C ALA A 188 17.31 -10.93 7.14
N ASP A 189 18.14 -10.69 6.14
CA ASP A 189 17.79 -10.75 4.74
C ASP A 189 18.24 -12.09 4.18
N VAL A 190 17.36 -12.76 3.43
CA VAL A 190 17.67 -13.99 2.71
C VAL A 190 17.52 -13.74 1.22
N SER A 191 18.52 -14.11 0.44
CA SER A 191 18.55 -13.94 -1.00
C SER A 191 18.51 -15.26 -1.74
N PHE A 192 17.97 -15.20 -2.95
CA PHE A 192 18.14 -16.22 -3.97
C PHE A 192 18.40 -15.53 -5.30
N CYS A 193 19.44 -15.96 -6.01
CA CYS A 193 19.79 -15.44 -7.32
C CYS A 193 20.07 -16.58 -8.30
N VAL A 194 19.53 -16.44 -9.51
CA VAL A 194 19.82 -17.27 -10.67
C VAL A 194 20.67 -16.43 -11.62
N GLN A 195 21.98 -16.68 -11.59
CA GLN A 195 22.91 -16.08 -12.55
C GLN A 195 22.83 -16.80 -13.89
N ASN A 196 23.06 -16.07 -14.98
CA ASN A 196 22.98 -16.60 -16.34
C ASN A 196 21.62 -17.29 -16.59
N PHE A 197 20.54 -16.64 -16.14
CA PHE A 197 19.17 -17.04 -16.45
C PHE A 197 18.95 -17.11 -17.96
N ILE A 198 19.44 -16.10 -18.68
CA ILE A 198 19.80 -16.22 -20.10
C ILE A 198 21.30 -16.50 -20.11
N SER A 199 21.68 -17.67 -20.62
CA SER A 199 23.06 -18.15 -20.62
C SER A 199 23.84 -17.58 -21.80
N PRO A 200 24.91 -16.81 -21.56
CA PRO A 200 25.86 -16.43 -22.60
C PRO A 200 26.57 -17.63 -23.22
N SER A 201 26.92 -17.49 -24.49
CA SER A 201 27.83 -18.40 -25.20
C SER A 201 28.76 -17.56 -26.08
N LEU A 202 30.08 -17.72 -25.90
CA LEU A 202 31.11 -16.95 -26.59
C LEU A 202 31.96 -17.90 -27.43
N LYS A 203 31.92 -17.76 -28.76
CA LYS A 203 32.77 -18.54 -29.67
C LYS A 203 33.87 -17.66 -30.26
N LEU A 204 35.08 -17.77 -29.72
CA LEU A 204 36.25 -17.01 -30.21
C LEU A 204 36.75 -17.50 -31.56
N LYS A 205 36.87 -18.82 -31.72
CA LYS A 205 37.38 -19.46 -32.94
C LYS A 205 36.64 -20.77 -33.22
N ASP A 206 37.07 -21.86 -32.61
CA ASP A 206 36.60 -23.21 -32.94
C ASP A 206 35.58 -23.74 -31.91
N SER A 207 35.83 -23.49 -30.61
CA SER A 207 34.95 -23.88 -29.50
C SER A 207 34.15 -22.69 -28.96
N ALA A 208 32.94 -22.99 -28.48
CA ALA A 208 32.12 -22.05 -27.73
C ALA A 208 32.34 -22.25 -26.23
N ASP A 209 32.49 -21.14 -25.51
CA ASP A 209 32.54 -21.07 -24.06
C ASP A 209 31.13 -20.76 -23.54
N ASP A 210 30.47 -21.78 -23.02
CA ASP A 210 29.10 -21.69 -22.50
C ASP A 210 29.10 -21.34 -21.01
N TYR A 211 28.43 -20.24 -20.67
CA TYR A 211 28.31 -19.76 -19.30
C TYR A 211 27.23 -20.57 -18.59
N SER A 212 27.67 -21.37 -17.60
CA SER A 212 26.77 -22.20 -16.80
C SER A 212 25.79 -21.35 -15.99
N ARG A 213 24.58 -21.87 -15.82
CA ARG A 213 23.58 -21.29 -14.92
C ARG A 213 23.99 -21.49 -13.48
N GLY A 214 24.23 -20.39 -12.77
CA GLY A 214 24.63 -20.38 -11.36
C GLY A 214 23.46 -20.12 -10.42
N LEU A 215 23.47 -20.77 -9.26
CA LEU A 215 22.53 -20.50 -8.17
C LEU A 215 23.27 -19.93 -6.97
N ILE A 216 22.77 -18.85 -6.40
CA ILE A 216 23.31 -18.23 -5.19
C ILE A 216 22.21 -18.17 -4.15
N PHE A 217 22.48 -18.68 -2.96
CA PHE A 217 21.65 -18.53 -1.77
C PHE A 217 22.45 -17.73 -0.75
N GLY A 218 21.92 -16.61 -0.30
CA GLY A 218 22.60 -15.76 0.66
C GLY A 218 21.78 -15.47 1.89
N ALA A 219 22.47 -15.19 2.98
CA ALA A 219 21.91 -14.65 4.19
C ALA A 219 22.79 -13.51 4.68
N ALA A 220 22.17 -12.41 5.07
CA ALA A 220 22.84 -11.30 5.73
C ALA A 220 21.95 -10.80 6.86
N GLY A 221 22.52 -10.08 7.82
CA GLY A 221 21.72 -9.52 8.88
C GLY A 221 22.47 -8.49 9.67
N GLU A 222 21.80 -7.96 10.68
CA GLU A 222 22.35 -6.97 11.58
C GLU A 222 22.16 -7.47 13.02
N LEU A 223 23.26 -7.58 13.76
CA LEU A 223 23.21 -8.02 15.15
C LEU A 223 22.63 -6.92 16.06
N PRO A 224 22.06 -7.29 17.22
CA PRO A 224 21.57 -6.31 18.19
C PRO A 224 22.62 -5.23 18.50
N GLY A 225 22.23 -3.97 18.41
CA GLY A 225 23.13 -2.81 18.54
C GLY A 225 23.67 -2.27 17.22
N GLY A 226 23.38 -2.91 16.09
CA GLY A 226 23.56 -2.37 14.74
C GLY A 226 24.99 -2.26 14.21
N LYS A 227 25.97 -2.60 15.04
CA LYS A 227 27.38 -2.45 14.70
C LYS A 227 27.95 -3.61 13.90
N ILE A 228 27.36 -4.81 13.98
CA ILE A 228 27.91 -6.01 13.37
C ILE A 228 26.96 -6.52 12.28
N LYS A 229 27.48 -6.66 11.07
CA LYS A 229 26.75 -7.13 9.88
C LYS A 229 27.39 -8.38 9.29
N PRO A 230 26.97 -9.59 9.72
CA PRO A 230 27.42 -10.84 9.11
C PRO A 230 26.72 -11.09 7.77
N SER A 231 27.38 -11.87 6.92
CA SER A 231 26.89 -12.35 5.63
C SER A 231 27.47 -13.72 5.29
N LEU A 232 26.70 -14.52 4.58
CA LEU A 232 27.05 -15.86 4.11
C LEU A 232 26.39 -16.07 2.74
N ASP A 233 27.14 -16.58 1.78
CA ASP A 233 26.66 -16.99 0.47
C ASP A 233 27.07 -18.44 0.18
N LEU A 234 26.11 -19.26 -0.27
CA LEU A 234 26.31 -20.59 -0.83
C LEU A 234 26.04 -20.52 -2.33
N ILE A 235 27.00 -20.98 -3.12
CA ILE A 235 27.03 -20.77 -4.57
C ILE A 235 27.17 -22.13 -5.24
N ARG A 236 26.26 -22.45 -6.16
CA ARG A 236 26.38 -23.58 -7.08
C ARG A 236 26.61 -23.02 -8.49
N PRO A 237 27.87 -23.00 -8.99
CA PRO A 237 28.20 -22.31 -10.25
C PRO A 237 27.61 -22.94 -11.51
N GLY A 238 27.32 -24.25 -11.49
CA GLY A 238 26.82 -24.98 -12.65
C GLY A 238 26.57 -26.46 -12.36
N ALA A 239 26.03 -27.17 -13.34
CA ALA A 239 25.91 -28.63 -13.29
C ALA A 239 27.31 -29.27 -13.19
N GLY A 240 27.44 -30.35 -12.41
CA GLY A 240 28.73 -31.03 -12.19
C GLY A 240 29.76 -30.25 -11.35
N SER A 241 29.42 -29.04 -10.87
CA SER A 241 30.29 -28.22 -10.04
C SER A 241 30.06 -28.46 -8.55
N GLY A 242 31.15 -28.46 -7.77
CA GLY A 242 31.07 -28.37 -6.31
C GLY A 242 30.41 -27.06 -5.84
N THR A 243 29.88 -27.09 -4.62
CA THR A 243 29.32 -25.90 -3.96
C THR A 243 30.45 -25.04 -3.41
N LEU A 244 30.47 -23.75 -3.78
CA LEU A 244 31.36 -22.75 -3.22
C LEU A 244 30.65 -22.03 -2.08
N TRP A 245 31.42 -21.48 -1.15
CA TRP A 245 30.89 -20.69 -0.04
C TRP A 245 31.74 -19.44 0.21
N LYS A 246 31.09 -18.37 0.68
CA LYS A 246 31.72 -17.11 1.06
C LYS A 246 31.07 -16.61 2.35
N ALA A 247 31.85 -16.24 3.35
CA ALA A 247 31.36 -15.72 4.62
C ALA A 247 32.14 -14.46 5.02
N GLY A 248 31.46 -13.49 5.59
CA GLY A 248 32.09 -12.23 5.94
C GLY A 248 31.29 -11.39 6.91
N CYS A 249 31.97 -10.49 7.59
CA CYS A 249 31.42 -9.67 8.65
C CYS A 249 31.98 -8.25 8.56
N SER A 250 31.11 -7.26 8.73
CA SER A 250 31.50 -5.86 8.94
C SER A 250 31.22 -5.45 10.37
N TYR A 251 32.17 -4.78 11.02
CA TYR A 251 32.05 -4.17 12.33
C TYR A 251 32.23 -2.65 12.24
N MET A 252 31.13 -1.92 12.43
CA MET A 252 31.11 -0.46 12.52
C MET A 252 31.63 -0.01 13.89
N ILE A 253 32.85 0.50 13.91
CA ILE A 253 33.44 1.12 15.11
C ILE A 253 32.76 2.47 15.36
N SER A 254 32.53 3.23 14.28
CA SER A 254 31.83 4.51 14.27
C SER A 254 31.07 4.67 12.95
N PRO A 255 30.19 5.69 12.81
CA PRO A 255 29.52 5.96 11.54
C PRO A 255 30.46 6.25 10.37
N ILE A 256 31.72 6.60 10.63
CA ILE A 256 32.73 6.96 9.63
C ILE A 256 33.76 5.84 9.38
N PHE A 257 33.75 4.77 10.18
CA PHE A 257 34.79 3.75 10.11
C PHE A 257 34.27 2.35 10.44
N ALA A 258 34.50 1.40 9.54
CA ALA A 258 34.18 0.00 9.71
C ALA A 258 35.38 -0.89 9.42
N LEU A 259 35.51 -1.97 10.21
CA LEU A 259 36.42 -3.07 9.93
C LEU A 259 35.66 -4.19 9.22
N ASN A 260 36.29 -4.82 8.25
CA ASN A 260 35.74 -5.95 7.50
C ASN A 260 36.68 -7.16 7.66
N ALA A 261 36.10 -8.33 7.86
CA ALA A 261 36.83 -9.59 7.84
C ALA A 261 35.98 -10.66 7.15
N GLY A 262 36.60 -11.58 6.45
CA GLY A 262 35.88 -12.65 5.80
C GLY A 262 36.77 -13.76 5.30
N LEU A 263 36.11 -14.85 4.96
CA LEU A 263 36.70 -16.09 4.54
C LEU A 263 35.83 -16.70 3.45
N ASN A 264 36.45 -17.22 2.41
CA ASN A 264 35.74 -18.02 1.42
C ASN A 264 36.44 -19.36 1.21
N TYR A 265 35.88 -20.15 0.28
CA TYR A 265 36.40 -21.45 -0.12
C TYR A 265 37.88 -21.48 -0.56
N LYS A 266 38.54 -20.33 -0.77
CA LYS A 266 39.94 -20.22 -1.21
C LYS A 266 40.79 -19.23 -0.39
N GLU A 267 40.20 -18.14 0.09
CA GLU A 267 40.92 -16.95 0.52
C GLU A 267 40.44 -16.47 1.89
N LEU A 268 41.39 -16.11 2.76
CA LEU A 268 41.15 -15.30 3.95
C LEU A 268 41.31 -13.83 3.57
N SER A 269 40.47 -12.96 4.12
CA SER A 269 40.44 -11.55 3.77
C SER A 269 40.13 -10.67 4.98
N ALA A 270 40.67 -9.46 4.97
CA ALA A 270 40.29 -8.42 5.90
C ALA A 270 40.55 -7.05 5.29
N GLY A 271 40.02 -6.02 5.94
CA GLY A 271 40.06 -4.68 5.40
C GLY A 271 39.30 -3.68 6.25
N PHE A 272 39.16 -2.47 5.74
CA PHE A 272 38.42 -1.41 6.41
C PHE A 272 37.74 -0.51 5.39
N THR A 273 36.73 0.21 5.86
CA THR A 273 35.96 1.19 5.11
C THR A 273 35.97 2.50 5.89
N VAL A 274 36.37 3.58 5.23
CA VAL A 274 36.25 4.95 5.73
C VAL A 274 35.11 5.63 4.98
N ILE A 275 34.16 6.19 5.73
CA ILE A 275 32.95 6.81 5.19
C ILE A 275 32.97 8.29 5.56
N THR A 276 32.75 9.14 4.57
CA THR A 276 32.47 10.56 4.74
C THR A 276 31.08 10.86 4.19
N GLU A 277 30.65 12.11 4.31
CA GLU A 277 29.37 12.54 3.73
C GLU A 277 29.35 12.35 2.21
N ARG A 278 30.44 12.64 1.49
CA ARG A 278 30.45 12.65 0.01
C ARG A 278 31.16 11.48 -0.64
N CYS A 279 31.94 10.73 0.12
CA CYS A 279 32.67 9.58 -0.42
C CYS A 279 32.89 8.47 0.60
N SER A 280 33.16 7.27 0.10
CA SER A 280 33.76 6.19 0.89
C SER A 280 35.04 5.69 0.22
N ALA A 281 36.00 5.27 1.04
CA ALA A 281 37.19 4.59 0.58
C ALA A 281 37.29 3.25 1.30
N ASP A 282 37.46 2.17 0.56
CA ASP A 282 37.59 0.83 1.10
C ASP A 282 38.94 0.25 0.70
N TYR A 283 39.59 -0.42 1.66
CA TYR A 283 40.83 -1.11 1.45
C TYR A 283 40.70 -2.56 1.90
N ALA A 284 41.17 -3.49 1.08
CA ALA A 284 41.17 -4.91 1.38
C ALA A 284 42.55 -5.51 1.17
N PHE A 285 42.90 -6.43 2.05
CA PHE A 285 44.02 -7.35 1.88
C PHE A 285 43.50 -8.78 1.89
N VAL A 286 43.88 -9.54 0.87
CA VAL A 286 43.42 -10.91 0.65
C VAL A 286 44.63 -11.84 0.65
N PHE A 287 44.59 -12.84 1.51
CA PHE A 287 45.59 -13.90 1.63
C PHE A 287 45.19 -15.06 0.74
N HIS A 288 46.06 -15.38 -0.20
CA HIS A 288 45.91 -16.48 -1.13
C HIS A 288 47.28 -17.17 -1.29
N GLU A 289 47.30 -18.42 -1.72
CA GLU A 289 48.51 -19.27 -1.78
C GLU A 289 49.64 -18.65 -2.61
N LEU A 290 49.29 -17.95 -3.70
CA LEU A 290 50.22 -17.24 -4.58
C LEU A 290 50.72 -15.88 -4.03
N GLY A 291 50.27 -15.47 -2.83
CA GLY A 291 50.69 -14.24 -2.17
C GLY A 291 49.54 -13.29 -1.82
N ILE A 292 49.89 -12.23 -1.08
CA ILE A 292 48.94 -11.24 -0.57
C ILE A 292 48.57 -10.24 -1.67
N LYS A 293 47.28 -9.93 -1.79
CA LYS A 293 46.76 -8.90 -2.70
C LYS A 293 46.22 -7.72 -1.94
N HIS A 294 46.51 -6.52 -2.43
CA HIS A 294 45.99 -5.26 -1.93
C HIS A 294 44.98 -4.70 -2.93
N MET A 295 43.80 -4.32 -2.46
CA MET A 295 42.71 -3.84 -3.32
C MET A 295 42.15 -2.54 -2.75
N LEU A 296 41.73 -1.65 -3.64
CA LEU A 296 41.20 -0.33 -3.29
C LEU A 296 39.90 -0.08 -4.04
N SER A 297 38.88 0.42 -3.33
CA SER A 297 37.73 1.06 -3.96
C SER A 297 37.47 2.45 -3.40
N VAL A 298 36.92 3.30 -4.25
CA VAL A 298 36.42 4.64 -3.89
C VAL A 298 35.02 4.78 -4.44
N LYS A 299 34.10 5.29 -3.60
CA LYS A 299 32.73 5.64 -4.00
C LYS A 299 32.50 7.12 -3.78
N PHE A 300 31.79 7.75 -4.70
CA PHE A 300 31.29 9.12 -4.57
C PHE A 300 29.78 9.06 -4.46
N TYR A 301 29.22 9.81 -3.50
CA TYR A 301 27.79 9.90 -3.25
C TYR A 301 27.23 11.20 -3.81
N PHE A 302 26.04 11.11 -4.40
CA PHE A 302 25.28 12.25 -4.87
C PHE A 302 23.89 12.21 -4.24
N ASP A 303 23.45 13.36 -3.75
CA ASP A 303 22.09 13.55 -3.29
C ASP A 303 21.32 14.21 -4.44
N THR A 304 20.45 13.46 -5.11
CA THR A 304 19.56 14.03 -6.13
C THR A 304 18.23 14.45 -5.50
N ASP A 305 17.80 15.68 -5.80
CA ASP A 305 16.54 16.32 -5.40
C ASP A 305 15.28 15.46 -5.68
N ALA A 306 15.37 14.49 -6.60
CA ALA A 306 14.33 13.49 -6.89
C ALA A 306 13.86 12.70 -5.65
N ALA A 307 14.70 12.56 -4.61
CA ALA A 307 14.32 11.92 -3.35
C ALA A 307 13.36 12.81 -2.51
N GLU A 308 13.49 14.14 -2.58
CA GLU A 308 12.55 15.08 -1.96
C GLU A 308 11.24 15.18 -2.74
N GLU A 309 11.32 15.25 -4.07
CA GLU A 309 10.13 15.23 -4.94
C GLU A 309 9.32 13.94 -4.77
N ALA A 310 9.99 12.79 -4.63
CA ALA A 310 9.33 11.52 -4.33
C ALA A 310 8.62 11.55 -2.96
N LYS A 311 9.24 12.11 -1.91
CA LYS A 311 8.60 12.27 -0.60
C LYS A 311 7.36 13.16 -0.71
N LEU A 312 7.44 14.27 -1.45
CA LEU A 312 6.33 15.18 -1.68
C LEU A 312 5.18 14.48 -2.43
N TYR A 313 5.49 13.75 -3.49
CA TYR A 313 4.53 12.95 -4.25
C TYR A 313 3.81 11.91 -3.38
N TYR A 314 4.54 11.18 -2.52
CA TYR A 314 3.92 10.22 -1.60
C TYR A 314 3.03 10.87 -0.55
N SER A 315 3.48 11.98 0.05
CA SER A 315 2.66 12.71 1.03
C SER A 315 1.34 13.17 0.38
N SER A 316 1.41 13.65 -0.86
CA SER A 316 0.25 14.09 -1.64
C SER A 316 -0.66 12.92 -2.01
N ARG A 317 -0.12 11.78 -2.44
CA ARG A 317 -0.90 10.59 -2.79
C ARG A 317 -1.58 9.96 -1.57
N LYS A 318 -0.87 9.86 -0.44
CA LYS A 318 -1.44 9.33 0.80
C LYS A 318 -2.59 10.21 1.30
N GLU A 319 -2.48 11.52 1.12
CA GLU A 319 -3.56 12.45 1.42
C GLU A 319 -4.75 12.30 0.47
N LEU A 320 -4.50 12.09 -0.82
CA LEU A 320 -5.56 11.77 -1.79
C LEU A 320 -6.28 10.45 -1.49
N GLU A 321 -5.55 9.41 -1.11
CA GLU A 321 -6.12 8.12 -0.69
C GLU A 321 -6.96 8.27 0.58
N ARG A 322 -6.45 9.01 1.59
CA ARG A 322 -7.20 9.36 2.81
C ARG A 322 -8.49 10.10 2.49
N ARG A 323 -8.42 11.11 1.62
CA ARG A 323 -9.58 11.88 1.18
C ARG A 323 -10.57 11.02 0.39
N GLY A 324 -10.09 10.09 -0.43
CA GLY A 324 -10.93 9.12 -1.15
C GLY A 324 -11.66 8.16 -0.21
N ASP A 325 -11.00 7.66 0.83
CA ASP A 325 -11.63 6.83 1.86
C ASP A 325 -12.65 7.60 2.71
N GLU A 326 -12.35 8.86 3.05
CA GLU A 326 -13.29 9.77 3.74
C GLU A 326 -14.54 10.01 2.89
N LEU A 327 -14.39 10.32 1.60
CA LEU A 327 -15.50 10.48 0.66
C LEU A 327 -16.33 9.19 0.50
N ARG A 328 -15.68 8.03 0.43
CA ARG A 328 -16.39 6.74 0.35
C ARG A 328 -17.21 6.47 1.60
N LYS A 329 -16.67 6.76 2.79
CA LYS A 329 -17.42 6.64 4.05
C LYS A 329 -18.58 7.63 4.11
N ALA A 330 -18.36 8.88 3.72
CA ALA A 330 -19.42 9.89 3.65
C ALA A 330 -20.56 9.44 2.73
N LYS A 331 -20.24 8.92 1.54
CA LYS A 331 -21.24 8.38 0.60
C LYS A 331 -22.00 7.18 1.17
N GLN A 332 -21.32 6.25 1.85
CA GLN A 332 -21.99 5.12 2.52
C GLN A 332 -22.94 5.59 3.62
N THR A 333 -22.52 6.57 4.42
CA THR A 333 -23.37 7.18 5.45
C THR A 333 -24.58 7.87 4.80
N TYR A 334 -24.36 8.63 3.74
CA TYR A 334 -25.42 9.28 2.96
C TYR A 334 -26.45 8.27 2.44
N ASP A 335 -26.01 7.24 1.72
CA ASP A 335 -26.89 6.20 1.16
C ASP A 335 -27.69 5.49 2.27
N LYS A 336 -27.07 5.26 3.42
CA LYS A 336 -27.74 4.65 4.57
C LYS A 336 -28.82 5.57 5.14
N LEU A 337 -28.49 6.83 5.43
CA LEU A 337 -29.44 7.82 5.96
C LEU A 337 -30.62 8.02 5.01
N THR A 338 -30.36 8.14 3.69
CA THR A 338 -31.41 8.32 2.68
C THR A 338 -32.36 7.12 2.64
N ASN A 339 -31.84 5.90 2.68
CA ASN A 339 -32.68 4.70 2.72
C ASN A 339 -33.55 4.64 4.00
N THR A 340 -32.96 4.95 5.16
CA THR A 340 -33.68 4.99 6.44
C THR A 340 -34.74 6.08 6.47
N ALA A 341 -34.45 7.27 5.95
CA ALA A 341 -35.39 8.38 5.86
C ALA A 341 -36.59 8.04 4.97
N ILE A 342 -36.35 7.41 3.80
CA ILE A 342 -37.40 6.93 2.90
C ILE A 342 -38.25 5.86 3.58
N GLU A 343 -37.64 4.92 4.29
CA GLU A 343 -38.35 3.88 5.02
C GLU A 343 -39.27 4.48 6.10
N TYR A 344 -38.78 5.44 6.88
CA TYR A 344 -39.61 6.15 7.87
C TYR A 344 -40.75 6.93 7.21
N PHE A 345 -40.49 7.57 6.07
CA PHE A 345 -41.52 8.28 5.33
C PHE A 345 -42.63 7.37 4.79
N LEU A 346 -42.26 6.18 4.28
CA LEU A 346 -43.22 5.19 3.76
C LEU A 346 -44.05 4.52 4.87
N ASN A 347 -43.53 4.46 6.09
CA ASN A 347 -44.19 3.87 7.25
C ASN A 347 -44.89 4.91 8.16
N ASP A 348 -45.21 6.10 7.64
CA ASP A 348 -45.87 7.20 8.37
C ASP A 348 -45.12 7.70 9.63
N LYS A 349 -43.81 7.42 9.75
CA LYS A 349 -42.94 7.87 10.85
C LYS A 349 -42.26 9.20 10.52
N TYR A 350 -43.07 10.23 10.28
CA TYR A 350 -42.62 11.51 9.71
C TYR A 350 -41.58 12.26 10.56
N GLU A 351 -41.68 12.22 11.89
CA GLU A 351 -40.71 12.87 12.78
C GLU A 351 -39.32 12.22 12.71
N LEU A 352 -39.27 10.89 12.59
CA LEU A 352 -38.01 10.17 12.43
C LEU A 352 -37.43 10.42 11.04
N ALA A 353 -38.26 10.43 9.99
CA ALA A 353 -37.83 10.79 8.64
C ALA A 353 -37.20 12.19 8.61
N ARG A 354 -37.82 13.17 9.30
CA ARG A 354 -37.30 14.55 9.38
C ARG A 354 -35.93 14.62 10.04
N ALA A 355 -35.68 13.84 11.09
CA ALA A 355 -34.38 13.80 11.76
C ALA A 355 -33.28 13.29 10.82
N GLU A 356 -33.53 12.18 10.10
CA GLU A 356 -32.57 11.62 9.15
C GLU A 356 -32.28 12.58 7.97
N PHE A 357 -33.29 13.28 7.44
CA PHE A 357 -33.07 14.28 6.38
C PHE A 357 -32.26 15.51 6.84
N ARG A 358 -32.33 15.87 8.12
CA ARG A 358 -31.48 16.95 8.67
C ARG A 358 -30.03 16.52 8.82
N GLU A 359 -29.78 15.27 9.19
CA GLU A 359 -28.42 14.71 9.20
C GLU A 359 -27.83 14.66 7.79
N ILE A 360 -28.65 14.31 6.79
CA ILE A 360 -28.26 14.37 5.36
C ILE A 360 -27.84 15.80 4.97
N ALA A 361 -28.61 16.81 5.37
CA ALA A 361 -28.32 18.21 5.10
C ALA A 361 -26.97 18.68 5.67
N MET A 362 -26.54 18.13 6.82
CA MET A 362 -25.24 18.44 7.42
C MET A 362 -24.05 17.82 6.68
N ILE A 363 -24.29 16.78 5.87
CA ILE A 363 -23.26 16.09 5.07
C ILE A 363 -23.10 16.73 3.69
N GLU A 364 -24.19 17.18 3.06
CA GLU A 364 -24.22 17.60 1.65
C GLU A 364 -24.23 19.11 1.38
N SER A 365 -24.52 19.97 2.36
CA SER A 365 -24.90 21.36 2.06
C SER A 365 -23.72 22.30 1.74
N ASP A 366 -23.20 22.26 0.51
CA ASP A 366 -22.37 23.32 -0.08
C ASP A 366 -23.03 24.04 -1.27
N THR A 367 -24.12 23.49 -1.85
CA THR A 367 -24.79 24.07 -3.03
C THR A 367 -26.22 24.53 -2.74
N LYS A 368 -26.65 25.56 -3.50
CA LYS A 368 -27.99 26.15 -3.38
C LYS A 368 -29.10 25.20 -3.84
N GLU A 369 -28.79 24.29 -4.77
CA GLU A 369 -29.73 23.34 -5.38
C GLU A 369 -30.10 22.21 -4.42
N ASP A 370 -29.14 21.76 -3.60
CA ASP A 370 -29.35 20.74 -2.56
C ASP A 370 -30.24 21.26 -1.43
N LEU A 371 -30.06 22.54 -1.04
CA LEU A 371 -30.89 23.21 -0.03
C LEU A 371 -32.35 23.38 -0.45
N GLU A 372 -32.60 23.72 -1.71
CA GLU A 372 -33.97 23.82 -2.25
C GLU A 372 -34.67 22.46 -2.28
N THR A 373 -33.93 21.41 -2.63
CA THR A 373 -34.45 20.04 -2.67
C THR A 373 -34.82 19.55 -1.27
N LEU A 374 -33.97 19.80 -0.27
CA LEU A 374 -34.21 19.49 1.13
C LEU A 374 -35.41 20.26 1.70
N PHE A 375 -35.52 21.55 1.41
CA PHE A 375 -36.66 22.37 1.83
C PHE A 375 -37.99 21.81 1.30
N ASN A 376 -38.02 21.41 0.03
CA ASN A 376 -39.20 20.80 -0.58
C ASN A 376 -39.57 19.45 0.05
N ILE A 377 -38.59 18.65 0.46
CA ILE A 377 -38.82 17.38 1.18
C ILE A 377 -39.36 17.65 2.58
N GLU A 378 -38.78 18.59 3.34
CA GLU A 378 -39.21 18.94 4.68
C GLU A 378 -40.66 19.48 4.68
N MET A 379 -41.01 20.33 3.71
CA MET A 379 -42.38 20.82 3.53
C MET A 379 -43.37 19.68 3.27
N LYS A 380 -43.02 18.69 2.46
CA LYS A 380 -43.88 17.51 2.20
C LYS A 380 -44.03 16.62 3.42
N ILE A 381 -42.97 16.45 4.23
CA ILE A 381 -43.03 15.69 5.48
C ILE A 381 -43.96 16.39 6.47
N GLU A 382 -43.82 17.70 6.62
CA GLU A 382 -44.64 18.51 7.52
C GLU A 382 -46.13 18.47 7.11
N GLU A 383 -46.43 18.64 5.83
CA GLU A 383 -47.81 18.55 5.31
C GLU A 383 -48.44 17.19 5.62
N LYS A 384 -47.70 16.09 5.40
CA LYS A 384 -48.20 14.74 5.69
C LYS A 384 -48.34 14.47 7.19
N ALA A 385 -47.40 14.94 8.01
CA ALA A 385 -47.46 14.83 9.46
C ALA A 385 -48.70 15.55 10.03
N GLN A 386 -48.99 16.76 9.54
CA GLN A 386 -50.17 17.54 9.92
C GLN A 386 -51.48 16.82 9.52
N LYS A 387 -51.54 16.26 8.30
CA LYS A 387 -52.69 15.45 7.85
C LYS A 387 -52.91 14.20 8.71
N GLN A 388 -51.85 13.50 9.06
CA GLN A 388 -51.93 12.31 9.92
C GLN A 388 -52.38 12.68 11.34
N LYS A 389 -51.80 13.74 11.92
CA LYS A 389 -52.22 14.28 13.23
C LYS A 389 -53.69 14.69 13.25
N SER A 390 -54.15 15.38 12.22
CA SER A 390 -55.56 15.76 12.03
C SER A 390 -56.48 14.53 12.01
N ARG A 391 -56.08 13.46 11.31
CA ARG A 391 -56.82 12.19 11.26
C ARG A 391 -56.86 11.49 12.63
N ASP A 392 -55.76 11.44 13.35
CA ASP A 392 -55.67 10.80 14.66
C ASP A 392 -56.51 11.56 15.69
N LEU A 393 -56.41 12.89 15.73
CA LEU A 393 -57.28 13.75 16.55
C LEU A 393 -58.75 13.56 16.19
N PHE A 394 -59.09 13.42 14.91
CA PHE A 394 -60.47 13.19 14.49
C PHE A 394 -61.03 11.85 15.01
N THR A 395 -60.22 10.79 15.01
CA THR A 395 -60.62 9.50 15.61
C THR A 395 -60.80 9.61 17.13
N ALA A 396 -59.88 10.30 17.82
CA ALA A 396 -59.99 10.56 19.25
C ALA A 396 -61.25 11.37 19.61
N ALA A 397 -61.53 12.46 18.87
CA ALA A 397 -62.72 13.30 19.07
C ALA A 397 -64.01 12.50 18.88
N ARG A 398 -64.06 11.59 17.90
CA ARG A 398 -65.22 10.71 17.67
C ARG A 398 -65.43 9.74 18.83
N GLU A 399 -64.36 9.20 19.40
CA GLU A 399 -64.43 8.33 20.58
C GLU A 399 -64.85 9.09 21.84
N GLN A 400 -64.34 10.31 22.05
CA GLN A 400 -64.77 11.19 23.14
C GLN A 400 -66.26 11.53 23.04
N LEU A 401 -66.74 11.83 21.82
CA LEU A 401 -68.16 12.07 21.57
C LEU A 401 -69.03 10.84 21.91
N ARG A 402 -68.56 9.62 21.58
CA ARG A 402 -69.26 8.37 21.93
C ARG A 402 -69.35 8.16 23.44
N LYS A 403 -68.34 8.58 24.19
CA LYS A 403 -68.29 8.53 25.66
C LYS A 403 -69.05 9.67 26.34
N SER A 404 -69.69 10.56 25.58
CA SER A 404 -70.35 11.78 26.07
C SER A 404 -69.41 12.76 26.80
N ASP A 405 -68.11 12.71 26.52
CA ASP A 405 -67.12 13.68 27.01
C ASP A 405 -67.04 14.88 26.04
N PHE A 406 -68.01 15.79 26.16
CA PHE A 406 -68.18 16.88 25.20
C PHE A 406 -67.11 17.97 25.32
N ASP A 407 -66.63 18.27 26.52
CA ASP A 407 -65.64 19.34 26.72
C ASP A 407 -64.27 18.95 26.16
N THR A 408 -63.85 17.69 26.34
CA THR A 408 -62.62 17.19 25.73
C THR A 408 -62.77 17.03 24.22
N CYS A 409 -63.96 16.63 23.75
CA CYS A 409 -64.28 16.55 22.32
C CYS A 409 -64.17 17.91 21.61
N LEU A 410 -64.76 18.97 22.17
CA LEU A 410 -64.67 20.31 21.59
C LEU A 410 -63.23 20.81 21.52
N LYS A 411 -62.44 20.63 22.60
CA LYS A 411 -61.01 20.97 22.59
C LYS A 411 -60.24 20.22 21.49
N THR A 412 -60.48 18.92 21.36
CA THR A 412 -59.82 18.09 20.34
C THR A 412 -60.25 18.50 18.93
N VAL A 413 -61.51 18.90 18.73
CA VAL A 413 -62.00 19.39 17.43
C VAL A 413 -61.44 20.78 17.09
N ASP A 414 -61.32 21.67 18.07
CA ASP A 414 -60.69 22.97 17.90
C ASP A 414 -59.21 22.82 17.50
N GLU A 415 -58.49 21.84 18.08
CA GLU A 415 -57.14 21.48 17.65
C GLU A 415 -57.08 21.04 16.19
N ILE A 416 -58.07 20.27 15.70
CA ILE A 416 -58.16 19.88 14.29
C ILE A 416 -58.40 21.08 13.38
N LEU A 417 -59.32 21.97 13.76
CA LEU A 417 -59.67 23.16 12.97
C LEU A 417 -58.57 24.21 12.99
N ASN A 418 -57.73 24.25 14.02
CA ASN A 418 -56.51 25.06 14.04
C ASN A 418 -55.44 24.51 13.09
N LEU A 419 -55.38 23.19 12.90
CA LEU A 419 -54.46 22.54 11.95
C LEU A 419 -54.96 22.62 10.50
N ASP A 420 -56.26 22.45 10.28
CA ASP A 420 -56.93 22.54 8.98
C ASP A 420 -58.28 23.25 9.11
N PRO A 421 -58.31 24.59 8.96
CA PRO A 421 -59.53 25.38 9.07
C PRO A 421 -60.61 25.03 8.04
N ALA A 422 -60.23 24.38 6.93
CA ALA A 422 -61.16 23.98 5.87
C ALA A 422 -61.74 22.57 6.08
N ASN A 423 -61.40 21.89 7.18
CA ASN A 423 -61.84 20.53 7.46
C ASN A 423 -63.34 20.44 7.77
N LYS A 424 -64.15 20.23 6.72
CA LYS A 424 -65.62 20.12 6.81
C LYS A 424 -66.08 19.00 7.75
N ASN A 425 -65.31 17.91 7.87
CA ASN A 425 -65.67 16.80 8.75
C ASN A 425 -65.49 17.17 10.23
N ALA A 426 -64.41 17.89 10.57
CA ALA A 426 -64.17 18.40 11.92
C ALA A 426 -65.23 19.43 12.31
N ALA A 427 -65.57 20.37 11.42
CA ALA A 427 -66.64 21.34 11.63
C ALA A 427 -68.01 20.65 11.85
N LEU A 428 -68.31 19.62 11.06
CA LEU A 428 -69.52 18.81 11.26
C LEU A 428 -69.52 18.08 12.63
N LEU A 429 -68.37 17.55 13.04
CA LEU A 429 -68.22 16.90 14.35
C LEU A 429 -68.39 17.90 15.50
N GLN A 430 -67.92 19.14 15.34
CA GLN A 430 -68.12 20.25 16.27
C GLN A 430 -69.61 20.55 16.47
N CYS A 431 -70.36 20.76 15.37
CA CYS A 431 -71.79 21.02 15.41
C CYS A 431 -72.56 19.87 16.07
N ARG A 432 -72.17 18.61 15.80
CA ARG A 432 -72.77 17.44 16.46
C ARG A 432 -72.46 17.41 17.95
N CYS A 433 -71.22 17.69 18.35
CA CYS A 433 -70.82 17.72 19.76
C CYS A 433 -71.60 18.78 20.54
N LEU A 434 -71.69 20.00 20.00
CA LEU A 434 -72.48 21.09 20.58
C LEU A 434 -73.97 20.75 20.67
N ALA A 435 -74.55 20.14 19.63
CA ALA A 435 -75.93 19.70 19.65
C ALA A 435 -76.20 18.64 20.74
N TYR A 436 -75.36 17.61 20.88
CA TYR A 436 -75.53 16.59 21.91
C TYR A 436 -75.30 17.15 23.33
N LYS A 437 -74.35 18.07 23.50
CA LYS A 437 -74.10 18.76 24.77
C LYS A 437 -75.32 19.59 25.20
N ALA A 438 -75.91 20.35 24.28
CA ALA A 438 -77.13 21.14 24.53
C ALA A 438 -78.33 20.24 24.84
N LEU A 439 -78.51 19.13 24.10
CA LEU A 439 -79.57 18.14 24.38
C LEU A 439 -79.43 17.54 25.79
N ASN A 440 -78.22 17.23 26.25
CA ASN A 440 -78.00 16.69 27.59
C ASN A 440 -78.25 17.70 28.71
N LYS A 441 -78.18 19.01 28.40
CA LYS A 441 -78.49 20.09 29.34
C LYS A 441 -79.97 20.53 29.31
N GLY A 442 -80.75 19.99 28.39
CA GLY A 442 -82.14 20.43 28.16
C GLY A 442 -82.27 21.69 27.30
N GLU A 443 -81.18 22.21 26.71
CA GLU A 443 -81.16 23.44 25.91
C GLU A 443 -81.63 23.13 24.46
N TYR A 444 -82.93 22.81 24.29
CA TYR A 444 -83.46 22.24 23.05
C TYR A 444 -83.43 23.20 21.84
N LEU A 445 -83.57 24.51 22.07
CA LEU A 445 -83.48 25.53 21.02
C LEU A 445 -82.05 25.69 20.48
N GLU A 446 -81.05 25.66 21.35
CA GLU A 446 -79.64 25.69 20.95
C GLU A 446 -79.26 24.42 20.20
N ALA A 447 -79.70 23.26 20.70
CA ALA A 447 -79.51 21.98 20.01
C ALA A 447 -80.07 22.00 18.58
N LYS A 448 -81.25 22.59 18.37
CA LYS A 448 -81.86 22.74 17.03
C LYS A 448 -80.98 23.57 16.10
N LYS A 449 -80.46 24.70 16.58
CA LYS A 449 -79.57 25.59 15.81
C LYS A 449 -78.30 24.87 15.38
N PHE A 450 -77.63 24.16 16.30
CA PHE A 450 -76.42 23.40 15.99
C PHE A 450 -76.66 22.25 15.00
N LEU A 451 -77.82 21.60 15.05
CA LEU A 451 -78.21 20.57 14.07
C LEU A 451 -78.52 21.15 12.69
N GLU A 452 -79.10 22.36 12.62
CA GLU A 452 -79.31 23.07 11.35
C GLU A 452 -77.98 23.53 10.74
N ASP A 453 -77.03 23.99 11.56
CA ASP A 453 -75.67 24.30 11.11
C ASP A 453 -74.91 23.05 10.65
N ALA A 454 -75.10 21.90 11.30
CA ALA A 454 -74.58 20.62 10.83
C ALA A 454 -75.12 20.23 9.43
N LEU A 455 -76.39 20.50 9.12
CA LEU A 455 -76.98 20.22 7.80
C LEU A 455 -76.49 21.17 6.70
N LYS A 456 -76.04 22.38 7.02
CA LYS A 456 -75.36 23.25 6.04
C LYS A 456 -74.02 22.64 5.60
N LEU A 457 -73.34 21.95 6.51
CA LEU A 457 -72.06 21.29 6.25
C LEU A 457 -72.22 19.92 5.58
N SER A 458 -73.26 19.17 5.96
CA SER A 458 -73.60 17.86 5.36
C SER A 458 -75.12 17.70 5.17
N PRO A 459 -75.67 18.16 4.03
CA PRO A 459 -77.12 18.20 3.80
C PRO A 459 -77.81 16.83 3.77
N ALA A 460 -77.06 15.76 3.53
CA ALA A 460 -77.57 14.39 3.39
C ALA A 460 -77.33 13.51 4.65
N ASP A 461 -76.89 14.08 5.78
CA ASP A 461 -76.68 13.30 7.00
C ASP A 461 -78.03 12.84 7.59
N MET A 462 -78.42 11.61 7.28
CA MET A 462 -79.66 10.97 7.73
C MET A 462 -79.77 10.87 9.26
N GLY A 463 -78.64 10.84 9.99
CA GLY A 463 -78.63 10.81 11.44
C GLY A 463 -79.06 12.16 12.01
N VAL A 464 -78.47 13.26 11.50
CA VAL A 464 -78.81 14.63 11.87
C VAL A 464 -80.25 14.97 11.46
N LEU A 465 -80.69 14.59 10.25
CA LEU A 465 -82.05 14.80 9.77
C LEU A 465 -83.11 14.14 10.66
N LYS A 466 -82.90 12.86 11.03
CA LYS A 466 -83.82 12.13 11.93
C LYS A 466 -83.86 12.76 13.32
N LEU A 467 -82.70 13.16 13.86
CA LEU A 467 -82.61 13.77 15.18
C LEU A 467 -83.29 15.15 15.21
N LEU A 468 -83.06 15.97 14.17
CA LEU A 468 -83.70 17.28 14.01
C LEU A 468 -85.21 17.15 13.84
N GLN A 469 -85.69 16.15 13.10
CA GLN A 469 -87.14 15.90 12.94
C GLN A 469 -87.79 15.52 14.28
N ARG A 470 -87.12 14.67 15.09
CA ARG A 470 -87.59 14.32 16.45
C ARG A 470 -87.61 15.54 17.37
N LEU A 471 -86.56 16.35 17.34
CA LEU A 471 -86.45 17.57 18.15
C LEU A 471 -87.49 18.62 17.76
N ARG A 472 -87.75 18.81 16.46
CA ARG A 472 -88.81 19.71 15.96
C ARG A 472 -90.20 19.27 16.39
N LYS A 473 -90.46 17.95 16.39
CA LYS A 473 -91.71 17.39 16.90
C LYS A 473 -91.86 17.65 18.40
N PHE A 474 -90.82 17.35 19.18
CA PHE A 474 -90.79 17.61 20.63
C PHE A 474 -91.04 19.09 20.99
N LEU A 475 -90.37 20.02 20.29
CA LEU A 475 -90.58 21.46 20.47
C LEU A 475 -91.97 21.93 20.02
N GLY A 476 -92.56 21.29 19.01
CA GLY A 476 -93.93 21.57 18.55
C GLY A 476 -95.00 21.08 19.51
N ASP A 477 -94.76 19.94 20.17
CA ASP A 477 -95.66 19.33 21.14
C ASP A 477 -95.57 19.99 22.53
N HIS A 478 -94.49 20.72 22.85
CA HIS A 478 -94.22 21.27 24.19
C HIS A 478 -94.08 22.81 24.27
N GLY A 479 -94.37 23.54 23.18
CA GLY A 479 -94.45 25.00 23.17
C GLY A 479 -93.08 25.71 23.19
N THR A 480 -92.95 26.84 22.50
CA THR A 480 -91.70 27.61 22.38
C THR A 480 -91.39 28.47 23.61
N GLY A 481 -91.77 28.04 24.81
CA GLY A 481 -91.61 28.80 26.04
C GLY A 481 -91.34 27.89 27.22
N GLU A 482 -90.13 28.02 27.76
CA GLU A 482 -89.57 27.37 28.96
C GLU A 482 -89.10 25.91 28.80
N ASP A 483 -87.79 25.71 29.03
CA ASP A 483 -87.16 24.39 29.12
C ASP A 483 -87.82 23.56 30.22
N PRO A 484 -88.30 22.33 29.93
CA PRO A 484 -88.85 21.46 30.95
C PRO A 484 -87.73 20.95 31.89
N LYS A 485 -87.95 21.12 33.21
CA LYS A 485 -87.09 20.63 34.29
C LYS A 485 -86.92 19.11 34.30
#